data_AF-A0A223EPF8-F1
#
_entry.id   AF-A0A223EPF8-F1
#
_cell.length_a   1.000
_cell.length_b   1.000
_cell.length_c   1.000
_cell.angle_alpha   90.00
_cell.angle_beta   90.00
_cell.angle_gamma   90.00
#
_symmetry.space_group_name_H-M   'P 1'
#
loop_
_entity.id
_entity.type
_entity.pdbx_description
1 polymer ?
#
loop_
_entity_poly.entity_id
_entity_poly.type
_entity_poly.pdbx_seq_one_letter_code
_entity_poly.pdbx_strand_id
1 'polypeptide(L)'
;MFPSNNQSEISRVMEAMKGSSDRRTFERYQTNYLYIKSYKQKEISDITLRSLKTISSYINAYKKGGIDGLKMGHSPGSPHKLTDKQKQELVQVVTYQTHNDLGISTTYDWTLSLVSKYIELEWGESIHFVEFQDF
;
A
#
# COMPACT_ATOMS: atom_id res chain seq x y z
N MET A 1 31.55 -15.00 14.82
CA MET A 1 31.16 -16.13 15.70
C MET A 1 29.82 -15.76 16.32
N PHE A 2 28.72 -16.44 15.95
CA PHE A 2 27.40 -16.22 16.57
C PHE A 2 26.77 -17.55 17.00
N PRO A 3 27.01 -18.05 18.23
CA PRO A 3 26.38 -19.29 18.67
C PRO A 3 25.80 -19.13 20.08
N SER A 4 24.50 -18.81 20.19
CA SER A 4 23.62 -19.12 21.35
C SER A 4 22.19 -18.59 21.22
N ASN A 5 21.88 -17.66 20.30
CA ASN A 5 20.56 -17.02 20.21
C ASN A 5 19.63 -17.52 19.07
N ASN A 6 20.10 -18.41 18.19
CA ASN A 6 19.32 -18.81 17.00
C ASN A 6 18.06 -19.62 17.34
N GLN A 7 18.07 -20.43 18.41
CA GLN A 7 16.93 -21.31 18.71
C GLN A 7 15.70 -20.51 19.17
N SER A 8 15.90 -19.44 19.95
CA SER A 8 14.82 -18.57 20.41
C SER A 8 14.22 -17.77 19.24
N GLU A 9 15.07 -17.31 18.32
CA GLU A 9 14.66 -16.57 17.12
C GLU A 9 13.95 -17.47 16.11
N ILE A 10 14.44 -18.70 15.89
CA ILE A 10 13.77 -19.71 15.06
C ILE A 10 12.35 -19.95 15.57
N SER A 11 12.19 -20.12 16.89
CA SER A 11 10.87 -20.33 17.48
C SER A 11 9.95 -19.13 17.28
N ARG A 12 10.43 -17.90 17.47
CA ARG A 12 9.63 -16.68 17.25
C ARG A 12 9.18 -16.53 15.79
N VAL A 13 10.10 -16.73 14.84
CA VAL A 13 9.78 -16.64 13.40
C VAL A 13 8.83 -17.76 12.99
N MET A 14 9.00 -18.96 13.56
CA MET A 14 8.11 -20.09 13.31
C MET A 14 6.69 -19.84 13.81
N GLU A 15 6.52 -19.31 15.03
CA GLU A 15 5.19 -18.98 15.55
C GLU A 15 4.52 -17.86 14.74
N ALA A 16 5.26 -16.82 14.35
CA ALA A 16 4.74 -15.78 13.47
C ALA A 16 4.35 -16.30 12.08
N MET A 17 5.10 -17.26 11.54
CA MET A 17 4.80 -17.93 10.27
C MET A 17 3.51 -18.77 10.36
N LYS A 18 3.29 -19.49 11.46
CA LYS A 18 2.05 -20.26 11.67
C LYS A 18 0.82 -19.37 11.84
N GLY A 19 0.99 -18.19 12.43
CA GLY A 19 -0.09 -17.22 12.66
C GLY A 19 -0.43 -16.32 11.46
N SER A 20 0.35 -16.34 10.38
CA SER A 20 0.09 -15.48 9.22
C SER A 20 -1.02 -16.04 8.32
N SER A 21 -2.04 -15.24 8.04
CA SER A 21 -3.12 -15.60 7.11
C SER A 21 -2.81 -15.23 5.65
N ASP A 22 -1.94 -14.24 5.42
CA ASP A 22 -1.59 -13.80 4.08
C ASP A 22 -0.32 -14.49 3.55
N ARG A 23 -0.39 -14.90 2.28
CA ARG A 23 0.68 -15.64 1.61
C ARG A 23 2.01 -14.88 1.59
N ARG A 24 1.98 -13.56 1.45
CA ARG A 24 3.19 -12.75 1.28
C ARG A 24 3.97 -12.64 2.58
N THR A 25 3.27 -12.47 3.69
CA THR A 25 3.83 -12.50 5.05
C THR A 25 4.36 -13.89 5.37
N PHE A 26 3.61 -14.96 5.04
CA PHE A 26 4.06 -16.33 5.24
C PHE A 26 5.41 -16.57 4.54
N GLU A 27 5.52 -16.27 3.24
CA GLU A 27 6.75 -16.48 2.46
C GLU A 27 7.92 -15.65 2.98
N ARG A 28 7.65 -14.44 3.48
CA ARG A 28 8.65 -13.58 4.09
C ARG A 28 9.18 -14.17 5.41
N TYR A 29 8.32 -14.74 6.26
CA TYR A 29 8.76 -15.47 7.45
C TYR A 29 9.48 -16.77 7.09
N GLN A 30 8.97 -17.54 6.12
CA GLN A 30 9.60 -18.78 5.65
C GLN A 30 11.02 -18.54 5.12
N THR A 31 11.23 -17.46 4.35
CA THR A 31 12.55 -17.04 3.86
C THR A 31 13.54 -16.84 5.02
N ASN A 32 13.12 -16.14 6.07
CA ASN A 32 13.99 -15.85 7.20
C ASN A 32 14.18 -17.07 8.11
N TYR A 33 13.16 -17.91 8.27
CA TYR A 33 13.28 -19.20 8.95
C TYR A 33 14.38 -20.08 8.32
N LEU A 34 14.37 -20.20 6.99
CA LEU A 34 15.39 -20.96 6.26
C LEU A 34 16.78 -20.29 6.35
N TYR A 35 16.84 -18.96 6.29
CA TYR A 35 18.08 -18.22 6.46
C TYR A 35 18.71 -18.44 7.85
N ILE A 36 17.92 -18.39 8.93
CA ILE A 36 18.41 -18.62 10.30
C ILE A 36 18.85 -20.09 10.47
N LYS A 37 18.22 -21.02 9.75
CA LYS A 37 18.68 -22.42 9.60
C LYS A 37 19.91 -22.60 8.70
N SER A 38 20.54 -21.51 8.27
CA SER A 38 21.79 -21.51 7.48
C SER A 38 21.65 -22.04 6.04
N TYR A 39 20.45 -22.02 5.46
CA TYR A 39 20.28 -22.27 4.02
C TYR A 39 20.87 -21.11 3.21
N LYS A 40 21.48 -21.43 2.08
CA LYS A 40 22.01 -20.45 1.14
C LYS A 40 20.86 -19.76 0.41
N GLN A 41 21.03 -18.48 0.06
CA GLN A 41 19.98 -17.72 -0.63
C GLN A 41 19.47 -18.36 -1.92
N LYS A 42 20.34 -19.08 -2.65
CA LYS A 42 19.95 -19.86 -3.83
C LYS A 42 19.00 -21.01 -3.48
N GLU A 43 19.31 -21.78 -2.45
CA GLU A 43 18.45 -22.87 -1.97
C GLU A 43 17.10 -22.31 -1.49
N ILE A 44 17.10 -21.17 -0.79
CA ILE A 44 15.87 -20.51 -0.34
C ILE A 44 15.05 -20.02 -1.54
N SER A 45 15.69 -19.45 -2.56
CA SER A 45 15.05 -19.04 -3.82
C SER A 45 14.34 -20.21 -4.49
N ASP A 46 15.01 -21.36 -4.58
CA ASP A 46 14.48 -22.58 -5.19
C ASP A 46 13.31 -23.16 -4.37
N ILE A 47 13.41 -23.14 -3.03
CA ILE A 47 12.34 -23.62 -2.13
C ILE A 47 11.09 -22.71 -2.17
N THR A 48 11.29 -21.39 -2.18
CA THR A 48 10.19 -20.41 -2.06
C THR A 48 9.66 -19.92 -3.41
N LEU A 49 10.33 -20.27 -4.50
CA LEU A 49 10.03 -19.80 -5.86
C LEU A 49 10.01 -18.26 -5.93
N ARG A 50 11.01 -17.64 -5.30
CA ARG A 50 11.19 -16.18 -5.25
C ARG A 50 12.55 -15.81 -5.80
N SER A 51 12.62 -14.64 -6.45
CA SER A 51 13.89 -14.16 -6.98
C SER A 51 14.91 -13.90 -5.87
N LEU A 52 16.19 -14.08 -6.18
CA LEU A 52 17.29 -13.77 -5.26
C LEU A 52 17.23 -12.33 -4.72
N LYS A 53 16.75 -11.38 -5.53
CA LYS A 53 16.54 -9.99 -5.12
C LYS A 53 15.51 -9.89 -3.98
N THR A 54 14.39 -10.60 -4.11
CA THR A 54 13.36 -10.65 -3.06
C THR A 54 13.88 -11.32 -1.79
N ILE A 55 14.59 -12.45 -1.93
CA ILE A 55 15.21 -13.14 -0.80
C ILE A 55 16.19 -12.22 -0.06
N SER A 56 17.09 -11.56 -0.79
CA SER A 56 18.01 -10.56 -0.24
C SER A 56 17.28 -9.44 0.48
N SER A 57 16.19 -8.91 -0.10
CA SER A 57 15.38 -7.87 0.53
C SER A 57 14.78 -8.33 1.87
N TYR A 58 14.22 -9.54 1.93
CA TYR A 58 13.63 -10.08 3.15
C TYR A 58 14.67 -10.32 4.24
N ILE A 59 15.85 -10.88 3.88
CA ILE A 59 16.96 -11.09 4.82
C ILE A 59 17.51 -9.75 5.34
N ASN A 60 17.66 -8.75 4.47
CA ASN A 60 18.15 -7.43 4.88
C ASN A 60 17.17 -6.72 5.81
N ALA A 61 15.87 -6.85 5.56
CA ALA A 61 14.83 -6.32 6.44
C ALA A 61 14.91 -6.96 7.84
N TYR A 62 15.09 -8.29 7.91
CA TYR A 62 15.31 -9.00 9.16
C TYR A 62 16.61 -8.59 9.87
N LYS A 63 17.73 -8.50 9.14
CA LYS A 63 19.01 -8.05 9.72
C LYS A 63 18.93 -6.64 10.31
N LYS A 64 18.11 -5.77 9.72
CA LYS A 64 17.94 -4.37 10.16
C LYS A 64 17.00 -4.24 11.36
N GLY A 65 15.89 -4.99 11.39
CA GLY A 65 14.79 -4.77 12.34
C GLY A 65 14.32 -6.03 13.08
N GLY A 66 15.06 -7.13 13.01
CA GLY A 66 14.62 -8.42 13.52
C GLY A 66 13.28 -8.85 12.92
N ILE A 67 12.45 -9.48 13.74
CA ILE A 67 11.11 -9.92 13.33
C ILE A 67 10.17 -8.74 13.00
N ASP A 68 10.34 -7.58 13.66
CA ASP A 68 9.55 -6.39 13.38
C ASP A 68 9.83 -5.82 11.99
N GLY A 69 11.06 -5.97 11.50
CA GLY A 69 11.44 -5.63 10.13
C GLY A 69 10.72 -6.46 9.06
N LEU A 70 10.11 -7.59 9.44
CA LEU A 70 9.36 -8.45 8.53
C LEU A 70 7.88 -8.08 8.41
N LYS A 71 7.33 -7.30 9.35
CA LYS A 71 5.95 -6.83 9.28
C LYS A 71 5.74 -6.07 7.97
N MET A 72 4.68 -6.41 7.24
CA MET A 72 4.29 -5.61 6.09
C MET A 72 3.66 -4.31 6.58
N GLY A 73 4.20 -3.18 6.14
CA GLY A 73 3.51 -1.91 6.24
C GLY A 73 2.40 -1.83 5.18
N HIS A 74 1.44 -0.93 5.40
CA HIS A 74 0.54 -0.48 4.34
C HIS A 74 1.27 0.53 3.46
N SER A 75 1.14 0.41 2.14
CA SER A 75 1.53 1.52 1.28
C SER A 75 0.64 2.70 1.67
N PRO A 76 1.20 3.90 1.95
CA PRO A 76 0.38 5.10 1.86
C PRO A 76 -0.21 5.06 0.46
N GLY A 77 -1.52 5.17 0.33
CA GLY A 77 -2.17 5.14 -0.99
C GLY A 77 -1.66 6.26 -1.89
N SER A 78 -2.31 6.48 -3.03
CA SER A 78 -2.02 7.68 -3.81
C SER A 78 -2.15 8.91 -2.91
N PRO A 79 -1.21 9.87 -2.97
CA PRO A 79 -1.38 11.17 -2.33
C PRO A 79 -2.73 11.77 -2.72
N HIS A 80 -3.39 12.44 -1.77
CA HIS A 80 -4.61 13.19 -2.07
C HIS A 80 -4.28 14.33 -3.03
N LYS A 81 -5.04 14.44 -4.13
CA LYS A 81 -4.90 15.54 -5.10
C LYS A 81 -5.40 16.88 -4.54
N LEU A 82 -6.38 16.83 -3.65
CA LEU A 82 -6.91 18.01 -2.98
C LEU A 82 -6.40 18.10 -1.54
N THR A 83 -5.99 19.30 -1.16
CA THR A 83 -5.76 19.69 0.24
C THR A 83 -7.06 19.67 1.03
N ASP A 84 -6.99 19.59 2.36
CA ASP A 84 -8.20 19.56 3.19
C ASP A 84 -9.01 20.85 3.09
N LYS A 85 -8.34 21.99 2.85
CA LYS A 85 -9.00 23.27 2.58
C LYS A 85 -9.80 23.23 1.27
N GLN A 86 -9.20 22.74 0.19
CA GLN A 86 -9.87 22.58 -1.11
C GLN A 86 -11.07 21.63 -1.01
N LYS A 87 -10.97 20.54 -0.22
CA LYS A 87 -12.12 19.66 0.02
C LYS A 87 -13.27 20.38 0.71
N GLN A 88 -12.97 21.20 1.73
CA GLN A 88 -13.99 21.98 2.44
C GLN A 88 -14.65 23.01 1.53
N GLU A 89 -13.86 23.72 0.71
CA GLU A 89 -14.36 24.66 -0.29
C GLU A 89 -15.23 23.95 -1.34
N LEU A 90 -14.79 22.78 -1.81
CA LEU A 90 -15.56 21.98 -2.76
C LEU A 90 -16.92 21.56 -2.20
N VAL A 91 -16.99 21.15 -0.93
CA VAL A 91 -18.26 20.81 -0.26
C VAL A 91 -19.18 22.03 -0.22
N GLN A 92 -18.66 23.21 0.10
CA GLN A 92 -19.46 24.45 0.11
C GLN A 92 -20.01 24.78 -1.28
N VAL A 93 -19.18 24.66 -2.31
CA VAL A 93 -19.57 24.93 -3.71
C VAL A 93 -20.66 23.97 -4.16
N VAL A 94 -20.48 22.65 -3.97
CA VAL A 94 -21.46 21.65 -4.41
C VAL A 94 -22.78 21.75 -3.62
N THR A 95 -22.72 22.17 -2.35
CA THR A 95 -23.91 22.24 -1.49
C THR A 95 -24.75 23.50 -1.72
N TYR A 96 -24.10 24.64 -2.00
CA TYR A 96 -24.76 25.95 -1.93
C TYR A 96 -24.74 26.75 -3.23
N GLN A 97 -23.96 26.33 -4.24
CA GLN A 97 -23.88 27.02 -5.52
C GLN A 97 -24.40 26.12 -6.63
N THR A 98 -25.16 26.71 -7.57
CA THR A 98 -25.56 25.99 -8.78
C THR A 98 -24.41 26.09 -9.77
N HIS A 99 -24.09 25.02 -10.50
CA HIS A 99 -23.02 25.07 -11.50
C HIS A 99 -23.26 26.14 -12.61
N ASN A 100 -24.51 26.62 -12.75
CA ASN A 100 -24.91 27.76 -13.59
C ASN A 100 -24.27 29.07 -13.09
N ASP A 101 -24.26 29.28 -11.77
CA ASP A 101 -23.67 30.46 -11.13
C ASP A 101 -22.15 30.53 -11.38
N LEU A 102 -21.54 29.37 -11.62
CA LEU A 102 -20.12 29.20 -11.91
C LEU A 102 -19.80 29.11 -13.42
N GLY A 103 -20.82 29.18 -14.29
CA GLY A 103 -20.64 29.13 -15.75
C GLY A 103 -20.12 27.78 -16.29
N ILE A 104 -20.30 26.68 -15.55
CA ILE A 104 -19.66 25.39 -15.86
C ILE A 104 -20.52 24.52 -16.79
N SER A 105 -21.84 24.56 -16.60
CA SER A 105 -22.86 23.80 -17.34
C SER A 105 -24.21 24.50 -17.24
N THR A 106 -25.15 24.14 -18.13
CA THR A 106 -26.57 24.58 -18.17
C THR A 106 -27.57 23.55 -17.62
N THR A 107 -27.07 22.44 -17.06
CA THR A 107 -27.88 21.42 -16.36
C THR A 107 -28.46 21.98 -15.03
N TYR A 108 -29.01 21.16 -14.13
CA TYR A 108 -29.40 21.64 -12.80
C TYR A 108 -28.67 20.92 -11.66
N ASP A 109 -28.12 19.74 -11.93
CA ASP A 109 -27.53 18.87 -10.91
C ASP A 109 -26.00 18.75 -11.09
N TRP A 110 -25.29 18.75 -9.96
CA TRP A 110 -23.86 18.45 -9.93
C TRP A 110 -23.62 16.97 -10.29
N THR A 111 -22.98 16.74 -11.43
CA THR A 111 -22.43 15.42 -11.77
C THR A 111 -20.96 15.35 -11.39
N LEU A 112 -20.43 14.13 -11.26
CA LEU A 112 -19.01 13.91 -10.96
C LEU A 112 -18.09 14.49 -12.04
N SER A 113 -18.53 14.47 -13.30
CA SER A 113 -17.82 15.11 -14.42
C SER A 113 -17.77 16.63 -14.30
N LEU A 114 -18.87 17.28 -13.86
CA LEU A 114 -18.90 18.72 -13.61
C LEU A 114 -18.04 19.12 -12.41
N VAL A 115 -18.04 18.32 -11.35
CA VAL A 115 -17.15 18.51 -10.21
C VAL A 115 -15.68 18.39 -10.63
N SER A 116 -15.33 17.40 -11.45
CA SER A 116 -13.95 17.27 -11.96
C SER A 116 -13.52 18.48 -12.78
N LYS A 117 -14.40 18.94 -13.69
CA LYS A 117 -14.16 20.12 -14.51
C LYS A 117 -14.00 21.38 -13.66
N TYR A 118 -14.79 21.53 -12.60
CA TYR A 118 -14.65 22.64 -11.65
C TYR A 118 -13.27 22.61 -10.96
N ILE A 119 -12.86 21.45 -10.45
CA ILE A 119 -11.58 21.26 -9.76
C ILE A 119 -10.39 21.54 -10.69
N GLU A 120 -10.49 21.13 -11.96
CA GLU A 120 -9.48 21.42 -12.97
C GLU A 120 -9.40 22.92 -13.27
N LEU A 121 -10.54 23.61 -13.40
CA LEU A 121 -10.58 25.06 -13.64
C LEU A 121 -10.05 25.87 -12.45
N GLU A 122 -10.42 25.50 -11.23
CA GLU A 122 -10.11 26.28 -10.02
C GLU A 122 -8.70 25.99 -9.49
N TRP A 123 -8.25 24.73 -9.56
CA TRP A 123 -7.02 24.28 -8.90
C TRP A 123 -6.01 23.62 -9.84
N GLY A 124 -6.35 23.43 -11.13
CA GLY A 124 -5.46 22.76 -12.09
C GLY A 124 -5.25 21.27 -11.79
N GLU A 125 -6.05 20.70 -10.89
CA GLU A 125 -5.96 19.30 -10.46
C GLU A 125 -6.86 18.44 -11.33
N SER A 126 -6.30 17.44 -12.01
CA SER A 126 -7.10 16.51 -12.80
C SER A 126 -7.52 15.32 -11.95
N ILE A 127 -8.82 15.14 -11.71
CA ILE A 127 -9.33 13.95 -11.00
C ILE A 127 -9.97 12.99 -12.00
N HIS A 128 -9.36 11.82 -12.13
CA HIS A 128 -9.95 10.72 -12.90
C HIS A 128 -10.98 10.00 -12.05
N PHE A 129 -12.17 9.87 -12.59
CA PHE A 129 -13.22 9.03 -12.04
C PHE A 129 -13.59 7.98 -13.09
N VAL A 130 -13.89 6.76 -12.64
CA VAL A 130 -14.44 5.72 -13.50
C VAL A 130 -15.94 5.92 -13.51
N GLU A 131 -16.50 6.35 -14.64
CA GLU A 131 -17.95 6.31 -14.83
C GLU A 131 -18.36 4.83 -14.82
N PHE A 132 -19.11 4.43 -13.80
CA PHE A 132 -19.78 3.14 -13.82
C PHE A 132 -20.85 3.25 -14.91
N GLN A 133 -20.58 2.69 -16.09
CA GLN A 133 -21.66 2.39 -17.03
C GLN A 133 -22.54 1.33 -16.35
N ASP A 134 -23.80 1.66 -16.14
CA ASP A 134 -24.81 0.75 -15.62
C ASP A 134 -24.81 -0.55 -16.44
N PHE A 135 -24.82 -1.69 -15.74
CA PHE A 135 -24.90 -3.04 -16.30
C PHE A 135 -26.28 -3.34 -16.90
#